data_AF-I1KAJ0-F1
#
_entry.id   AF-I1KAJ0-F1
#
_cell.length_a   1.000
_cell.length_b   1.000
_cell.length_c   1.000
_cell.angle_alpha   90.00
_cell.angle_beta   90.00
_cell.angle_gamma   90.00
#
_symmetry.space_group_name_H-M   'P 1'
#
loop_
_entity.id
_entity.type
_entity.pdbx_description
1 polymer ?
#
loop_
_entity_poly.entity_id
_entity_poly.type
_entity_poly.pdbx_seq_one_letter_code
_entity_poly.pdbx_strand_id
1 'polypeptide(L)'
;MDVAHFLFGIFGNASALFLFLAPVITFKRIIKNRSTEKFSGIPYVMTLLNCLLSAWYGLPFVSPHNILVSTVNGTGSFIEIIYVLIFIVLAPRKEKAKILGLFTFVLSVFSAVVFVSLFALHGNSRKLFCGFAAAIFSIIMYGSPLSIMVC
;
A
#
# COMPACT_ATOMS: atom_id res chain seq x y z
N MET A 1 20.43 -17.27 -14.09
CA MET A 1 19.47 -16.14 -14.14
C MET A 1 18.98 -15.77 -12.73
N ASP A 2 18.95 -16.70 -11.78
CA ASP A 2 18.45 -16.49 -10.41
C ASP A 2 19.21 -15.43 -9.61
N VAL A 3 20.54 -15.37 -9.75
CA VAL A 3 21.37 -14.35 -9.08
C VAL A 3 21.00 -12.93 -9.55
N ALA A 4 20.74 -12.74 -10.84
CA ALA A 4 20.32 -11.45 -11.38
C ALA A 4 18.94 -11.05 -10.85
N HIS A 5 17.96 -11.97 -10.88
CA HIS A 5 16.62 -11.73 -10.32
C HIS A 5 16.67 -11.36 -8.83
N PHE A 6 17.53 -12.02 -8.06
CA PHE A 6 17.72 -11.73 -6.65
C PHE A 6 18.36 -10.34 -6.42
N LEU A 7 19.42 -10.01 -7.18
CA LEU A 7 20.08 -8.71 -7.09
C LEU A 7 19.13 -7.56 -7.46
N PHE A 8 18.42 -7.66 -8.59
CA PHE A 8 17.41 -6.67 -8.98
C PHE A 8 16.30 -6.57 -7.92
N GLY A 9 15.91 -7.69 -7.33
CA GLY A 9 14.96 -7.72 -6.23
C GLY A 9 15.43 -6.93 -5.00
N ILE A 10 16.70 -7.09 -4.58
CA ILE A 10 17.29 -6.34 -3.46
C ILE A 10 17.35 -4.85 -3.77
N PHE A 11 17.89 -4.46 -4.93
CA PHE A 11 17.99 -3.05 -5.31
C PHE A 11 16.61 -2.40 -5.43
N GLY A 12 15.63 -3.12 -5.99
CA GLY A 12 14.24 -2.68 -6.05
C GLY A 12 13.60 -2.54 -4.67
N ASN A 13 13.84 -3.48 -3.75
CA ASN A 13 13.39 -3.39 -2.37
C ASN A 13 13.98 -2.16 -1.66
N ALA A 14 15.28 -1.93 -1.80
CA ALA A 14 15.97 -0.79 -1.18
C ALA A 14 15.41 0.54 -1.69
N SER A 15 15.25 0.70 -3.01
CA SER A 15 14.71 1.92 -3.61
C SER A 15 13.24 2.15 -3.24
N ALA A 16 12.42 1.10 -3.16
CA ALA A 16 11.05 1.20 -2.68
C ALA A 16 10.97 1.63 -1.20
N LEU A 17 11.86 1.15 -0.33
CA LEU A 17 11.94 1.59 1.07
C LEU A 17 12.24 3.09 1.17
N PHE A 18 13.15 3.62 0.35
CA PHE A 18 13.39 5.06 0.30
C PHE A 18 12.13 5.83 -0.13
N LEU A 19 11.36 5.31 -1.07
CA LEU A 19 10.08 5.90 -1.47
C LEU A 19 9.07 5.93 -0.31
N PHE A 20 8.92 4.83 0.45
CA PHE A 20 8.05 4.78 1.63
C PHE A 20 8.52 5.70 2.77
N LEU A 21 9.81 6.00 2.83
CA LEU A 21 10.39 6.92 3.82
C LEU A 21 10.35 8.39 3.35
N ALA A 22 10.08 8.68 2.08
CA ALA A 22 9.99 10.06 1.58
C ALA A 22 8.98 10.94 2.37
N PRO A 23 7.79 10.44 2.77
CA PRO A 23 6.83 11.23 3.55
C PRO A 23 7.26 11.50 5.00
N VAL A 24 8.34 10.91 5.52
CA VAL A 24 8.78 11.11 6.92
C VAL A 24 8.99 12.60 7.23
N ILE A 25 9.55 13.37 6.29
CA ILE A 25 9.79 14.80 6.47
C ILE A 25 8.46 15.56 6.62
N THR A 26 7.46 15.21 5.80
CA THR A 26 6.11 15.75 5.87
C THR A 26 5.43 15.40 7.19
N PHE A 27 5.51 14.15 7.64
CA PHE A 27 4.91 13.72 8.91
C PHE A 27 5.60 14.34 10.13
N LYS A 28 6.92 14.55 10.09
CA LYS A 28 7.62 15.33 11.13
C LYS A 28 7.05 16.74 11.25
N ARG A 29 6.74 17.41 10.14
CA ARG A 29 6.08 18.72 10.12
C ARG A 29 4.67 18.66 10.70
N ILE A 30 3.87 17.67 10.30
CA ILE A 30 2.51 17.46 10.84
C ILE A 30 2.52 17.27 12.36
N ILE A 31 3.45 16.44 12.87
CA ILE A 31 3.58 16.20 14.32
C ILE A 31 4.01 17.47 15.05
N LYS A 32 5.00 18.20 14.53
CA LYS A 32 5.49 19.45 15.12
C LYS A 32 4.40 20.52 15.20
N ASN A 33 3.63 20.66 14.12
CA ASN A 33 2.59 21.69 14.02
C ASN A 33 1.24 21.23 14.59
N ARG A 34 1.13 19.97 15.03
CA ARG A 34 -0.09 19.33 15.57
C ARG A 34 -1.32 19.54 14.68
N SER A 35 -1.08 19.62 13.37
CA SER A 35 -2.09 19.91 12.36
C SER A 35 -1.68 19.25 11.05
N THR A 36 -2.64 18.66 10.34
CA THR A 36 -2.44 18.11 8.99
C THR A 36 -2.32 19.19 7.92
N GLU A 37 -2.41 20.47 8.30
CA GLU A 37 -2.33 21.62 7.39
C GLU A 37 -3.23 21.43 6.16
N LYS A 38 -2.66 21.49 4.94
CA LYS A 38 -3.34 21.22 3.66
C LYS A 38 -3.01 19.83 3.10
N PHE A 39 -2.33 18.98 3.86
CA PHE A 39 -1.97 17.64 3.40
C PHE A 39 -3.21 16.75 3.38
N SER A 40 -3.33 15.93 2.32
CA SER A 40 -4.41 14.95 2.18
C SER A 40 -3.94 13.60 2.70
N GLY A 41 -4.78 12.93 3.50
CA GLY A 41 -4.51 11.58 4.00
C GLY A 41 -4.83 10.47 3.00
N ILE A 42 -5.52 10.79 1.90
CA ILE A 42 -6.00 9.82 0.90
C ILE A 42 -4.85 9.02 0.27
N PRO A 43 -3.73 9.63 -0.17
CA PRO A 43 -2.66 8.89 -0.82
C PRO A 43 -2.09 7.78 0.08
N TYR A 44 -1.97 8.02 1.39
CA TYR A 44 -1.44 7.03 2.35
C TYR A 44 -2.38 5.83 2.51
N VAL A 45 -3.69 6.09 2.60
CA VAL A 45 -4.69 5.01 2.71
C VAL A 45 -4.79 4.20 1.42
N MET A 46 -4.70 4.84 0.25
CA MET A 46 -4.70 4.14 -1.05
C MET A 46 -3.41 3.35 -1.26
N THR A 47 -2.26 3.90 -0.88
CA THR A 47 -0.97 3.20 -0.90
C THR A 47 -1.00 1.97 0.01
N LEU A 48 -1.59 2.10 1.21
CA LEU A 48 -1.79 0.98 2.11
C LEU A 48 -2.58 -0.16 1.46
N LEU A 49 -3.69 0.12 0.78
CA LEU A 49 -4.48 -0.90 0.06
C LEU A 49 -3.61 -1.63 -0.96
N ASN A 50 -2.88 -0.88 -1.78
CA ASN A 50 -2.03 -1.45 -2.81
C ASN A 50 -0.92 -2.33 -2.23
N CYS A 51 -0.28 -1.88 -1.14
CA CYS A 51 0.73 -2.64 -0.45
C CYS A 51 0.15 -3.92 0.18
N LEU A 52 -1.03 -3.86 0.81
CA LEU A 52 -1.67 -5.04 1.38
C LEU A 52 -2.01 -6.09 0.30
N LEU A 53 -2.59 -5.66 -0.82
CA LEU A 53 -2.92 -6.55 -1.95
C LEU A 53 -1.67 -7.15 -2.60
N SER A 54 -0.63 -6.32 -2.81
CA SER A 54 0.64 -6.76 -3.39
C SER A 54 1.40 -7.69 -2.45
N ALA A 55 1.37 -7.41 -1.13
CA ALA A 55 1.96 -8.27 -0.12
C ALA A 55 1.28 -9.64 -0.09
N TRP A 56 -0.07 -9.66 -0.16
CA TRP A 56 -0.86 -10.87 -0.22
C TRP A 56 -0.58 -11.69 -1.49
N TYR A 57 -0.53 -11.04 -2.65
CA TYR A 57 -0.17 -11.69 -3.91
C TYR A 57 1.23 -12.32 -3.87
N GLY A 58 2.19 -11.65 -3.24
CA GLY A 58 3.57 -12.13 -3.12
C GLY A 58 3.78 -13.30 -2.15
N LEU A 59 2.77 -13.68 -1.37
CA LEU A 59 2.89 -14.80 -0.42
C LEU A 59 3.12 -16.12 -1.17
N PRO A 60 3.94 -17.03 -0.62
CA PRO A 60 4.39 -18.24 -1.33
C PRO A 60 3.24 -19.20 -1.68
N PHE A 61 2.15 -19.17 -0.90
CA PHE A 61 0.96 -19.93 -1.21
C PHE A 61 0.14 -19.31 -2.35
N VAL A 62 0.14 -17.97 -2.52
CA VAL A 62 -0.58 -17.31 -3.62
C VAL A 62 0.23 -17.33 -4.90
N SER A 63 1.50 -16.89 -4.84
CA SER A 63 2.41 -16.92 -5.98
C SER A 63 3.79 -17.45 -5.57
N PRO A 64 4.17 -18.65 -6.05
CA PRO A 64 5.52 -19.17 -5.85
C PRO A 64 6.57 -18.21 -6.41
N HIS A 65 7.71 -18.08 -5.73
CA HIS A 65 8.89 -17.27 -6.11
C HIS A 65 8.78 -15.74 -6.00
N ASN A 66 7.66 -15.19 -5.50
CA ASN A 66 7.47 -13.72 -5.38
C ASN A 66 7.64 -13.17 -3.96
N ILE A 67 8.41 -13.86 -3.11
CA ILE A 67 8.55 -13.50 -1.69
C ILE A 67 9.12 -12.09 -1.48
N LEU A 68 10.02 -11.64 -2.36
CA LEU A 68 10.62 -10.29 -2.31
C LEU A 68 9.59 -9.17 -2.52
N VAL A 69 8.49 -9.45 -3.22
CA VAL A 69 7.37 -8.52 -3.37
C VAL A 69 6.57 -8.46 -2.07
N SER A 70 6.43 -9.60 -1.38
CA SER A 70 5.75 -9.67 -0.08
C SER A 70 6.52 -8.92 1.00
N THR A 71 7.85 -9.04 1.04
CA THR A 71 8.68 -8.35 2.05
C THR A 71 8.65 -6.84 1.91
N VAL A 72 8.80 -6.32 0.68
CA VAL A 72 8.80 -4.87 0.45
C VAL A 72 7.43 -4.27 0.73
N ASN A 73 6.37 -4.89 0.22
CA ASN A 73 5.02 -4.36 0.38
C ASN A 73 4.51 -4.57 1.79
N GLY A 74 4.88 -5.66 2.47
CA GLY A 74 4.57 -5.85 3.89
C GLY A 74 5.22 -4.78 4.77
N THR A 75 6.49 -4.46 4.49
CA THR A 75 7.19 -3.36 5.19
C THR A 75 6.56 -2.01 4.85
N GLY A 76 6.23 -1.76 3.58
CA GLY A 76 5.50 -0.58 3.14
C GLY A 76 4.14 -0.43 3.83
N SER A 77 3.35 -1.50 3.91
CA SER A 77 2.08 -1.52 4.64
C SER A 77 2.26 -1.14 6.10
N PHE A 78 3.31 -1.65 6.77
CA PHE A 78 3.58 -1.28 8.16
C PHE A 78 3.88 0.21 8.31
N ILE A 79 4.71 0.77 7.42
CA ILE A 79 5.03 2.21 7.40
C ILE A 79 3.78 3.05 7.11
N GLU A 80 2.98 2.68 6.11
CA GLU A 80 1.75 3.38 5.75
C GLU A 80 0.68 3.33 6.86
N ILE A 81 0.56 2.22 7.59
CA ILE A 81 -0.32 2.15 8.77
C ILE A 81 0.09 3.20 9.81
N ILE A 82 1.39 3.36 10.08
CA ILE A 82 1.88 4.38 11.02
C ILE A 82 1.48 5.78 10.53
N TYR A 83 1.67 6.09 9.25
CA TYR A 83 1.27 7.37 8.66
C TYR A 83 -0.24 7.63 8.76
N VAL A 84 -1.06 6.64 8.41
CA VAL A 84 -2.52 6.74 8.51
C VAL A 84 -2.95 6.97 9.95
N LEU A 85 -2.35 6.28 10.92
CA LEU A 85 -2.66 6.48 12.34
C LEU A 85 -2.29 7.89 12.81
N ILE A 86 -1.11 8.39 12.45
CA ILE A 86 -0.72 9.78 12.78
C ILE A 86 -1.72 10.76 12.17
N PHE A 87 -2.15 10.53 10.93
CA PHE A 87 -3.12 11.38 10.26
C PHE A 87 -4.48 11.34 10.96
N ILE A 88 -4.99 10.17 11.35
CA ILE A 88 -6.26 10.03 12.08
C ILE A 88 -6.21 10.71 13.46
N VAL A 89 -5.06 10.71 14.13
CA VAL A 89 -4.88 11.34 15.45
C VAL A 89 -4.83 12.88 15.34
N LEU A 90 -4.13 13.41 14.33
CA LEU A 90 -3.84 14.84 14.20
C LEU A 90 -4.78 15.60 13.24
N ALA A 91 -5.58 14.90 12.43
CA ALA A 91 -6.49 15.53 11.47
C ALA A 91 -7.68 16.23 12.16
N PRO A 92 -8.19 17.33 11.57
CA PRO A 92 -9.43 17.96 12.00
C PRO A 92 -10.62 17.02 11.82
N ARG A 93 -11.68 17.18 12.64
CA ARG A 93 -12.83 16.24 12.71
C ARG A 93 -13.41 15.82 11.36
N LYS A 94 -13.54 16.76 10.41
CA LYS A 94 -14.07 16.50 9.06
C LYS A 94 -13.18 15.56 8.24
N GLU A 95 -11.89 15.89 8.13
CA GLU A 95 -10.92 15.04 7.40
C GLU A 95 -10.67 13.72 8.14
N LYS A 96 -10.63 13.74 9.48
CA LYS A 96 -10.51 12.53 10.29
C LYS A 96 -11.60 11.51 9.96
N ALA A 97 -12.87 11.93 9.91
CA ALA A 97 -13.98 11.03 9.59
C ALA A 97 -13.86 10.44 8.18
N LYS A 98 -13.44 11.26 7.21
CA LYS A 98 -13.21 10.84 5.82
C LYS A 98 -12.08 9.82 5.71
N ILE A 99 -10.93 10.08 6.34
CA ILE A 99 -9.78 9.17 6.33
C ILE A 99 -10.10 7.88 7.10
N LEU A 100 -10.80 7.97 8.22
CA LEU A 100 -11.24 6.79 8.97
C LEU A 100 -12.20 5.93 8.15
N GLY A 101 -13.19 6.55 7.48
CA GLY A 101 -14.10 5.86 6.58
C GLY A 101 -13.36 5.17 5.43
N LEU A 102 -12.42 5.87 4.80
CA LEU A 102 -11.59 5.30 3.74
C LEU A 102 -10.70 4.15 4.25
N PHE A 103 -10.12 4.28 5.44
CA PHE A 103 -9.32 3.23 6.07
C PHE A 103 -10.16 1.98 6.35
N THR A 104 -11.36 2.14 6.91
CA THR A 104 -12.29 1.01 7.11
C THR A 104 -12.71 0.37 5.79
N PHE A 105 -12.95 1.17 4.75
CA PHE A 105 -13.28 0.67 3.43
C PHE A 105 -12.12 -0.15 2.84
N VAL A 106 -10.89 0.36 2.88
CA VAL A 106 -9.69 -0.35 2.42
C VAL A 106 -9.51 -1.68 3.14
N LEU A 107 -9.65 -1.71 4.47
CA LEU A 107 -9.57 -2.96 5.24
C LEU A 107 -10.67 -3.94 4.87
N SER A 108 -11.89 -3.45 4.60
CA SER A 108 -13.01 -4.30 4.15
C SER A 108 -12.75 -4.91 2.77
N VAL A 109 -12.24 -4.12 1.82
CA VAL A 109 -11.87 -4.59 0.47
C VAL A 109 -10.77 -5.63 0.54
N PHE A 110 -9.71 -5.34 1.31
CA PHE A 110 -8.61 -6.29 1.52
C PHE A 110 -9.11 -7.60 2.12
N SER A 111 -9.93 -7.52 3.18
CA SER A 111 -10.50 -8.69 3.84
C SER A 111 -11.39 -9.51 2.91
N ALA A 112 -12.19 -8.86 2.07
CA ALA A 112 -13.01 -9.53 1.06
C ALA A 112 -12.16 -10.27 0.01
N VAL A 113 -11.09 -9.63 -0.49
CA VAL A 113 -10.14 -10.26 -1.43
C VAL A 113 -9.48 -11.47 -0.80
N VAL A 114 -8.99 -11.35 0.45
CA VAL A 114 -8.40 -12.46 1.21
C VAL A 114 -9.38 -13.60 1.36
N PHE A 115 -10.61 -13.31 1.80
CA PHE A 115 -11.65 -14.30 2.01
C PHE A 115 -12.01 -15.06 0.72
N VAL A 116 -12.29 -14.34 -0.37
CA VAL A 116 -12.57 -14.97 -1.68
C VAL A 116 -11.37 -15.79 -2.16
N SER A 117 -10.15 -15.27 -1.99
CA SER A 117 -8.93 -15.97 -2.42
C SER A 117 -8.68 -17.29 -1.68
N LEU A 118 -9.03 -17.37 -0.39
CA LEU A 118 -8.78 -18.54 0.44
C LEU A 118 -9.90 -19.58 0.33
N PHE A 119 -11.16 -19.13 0.30
CA PHE A 119 -12.32 -20.02 0.39
C PHE A 119 -12.92 -20.39 -0.97
N ALA A 120 -12.84 -19.50 -1.97
CA ALA A 120 -13.49 -19.72 -3.27
C ALA A 120 -12.51 -20.13 -4.39
N LEU A 121 -11.20 -19.85 -4.24
CA LEU A 121 -10.23 -20.02 -5.32
C LEU A 121 -9.09 -20.97 -4.94
N HIS A 122 -8.68 -21.81 -5.89
CA HIS A 122 -7.60 -22.78 -5.72
C HIS A 122 -6.53 -22.61 -6.80
N GLY A 123 -5.27 -22.89 -6.45
CA GLY A 123 -4.13 -22.94 -7.36
C GLY A 123 -3.96 -21.69 -8.23
N ASN A 124 -3.97 -21.88 -9.56
CA ASN A 124 -3.70 -20.81 -10.52
C ASN A 124 -4.80 -19.72 -10.55
N SER A 125 -6.06 -20.08 -10.32
CA SER A 125 -7.16 -19.10 -10.29
C SER A 125 -6.99 -18.10 -9.14
N ARG A 126 -6.50 -18.56 -7.98
CA ARG A 126 -6.16 -17.69 -6.85
C ARG A 126 -5.05 -16.70 -7.21
N LYS A 127 -3.98 -17.21 -7.85
CA LYS A 127 -2.85 -16.38 -8.30
C LYS A 127 -3.32 -15.29 -9.27
N LEU A 128 -4.10 -15.65 -10.29
CA LEU A 128 -4.61 -14.70 -11.27
C LEU A 128 -5.53 -13.65 -10.63
N PHE A 129 -6.48 -14.06 -9.80
CA PHE A 129 -7.40 -13.14 -9.14
C PHE A 129 -6.67 -12.12 -8.25
N CYS A 130 -5.78 -12.58 -7.38
CA CYS A 130 -5.00 -11.69 -6.52
C CYS A 130 -4.05 -10.79 -7.33
N GLY A 131 -3.47 -11.31 -8.40
CA GLY A 131 -2.62 -10.53 -9.32
C GLY A 131 -3.39 -9.44 -10.04
N PHE A 132 -4.58 -9.74 -10.57
CA PHE A 132 -5.45 -8.74 -11.22
C PHE A 132 -5.90 -7.67 -10.23
N ALA A 133 -6.29 -8.06 -9.01
CA ALA A 133 -6.65 -7.10 -7.97
C ALA A 133 -5.48 -6.15 -7.67
N ALA A 134 -4.28 -6.69 -7.40
CA ALA A 134 -3.10 -5.87 -7.14
C ALA A 134 -2.76 -4.94 -8.33
N ALA A 135 -2.82 -5.44 -9.56
CA ALA A 135 -2.52 -4.67 -10.76
C ALA A 135 -3.49 -3.50 -10.98
N ILE A 136 -4.80 -3.72 -10.83
CA ILE A 136 -5.81 -2.66 -11.01
C ILE A 136 -5.58 -1.54 -10.00
N PHE A 137 -5.39 -1.86 -8.72
CA PHE A 137 -5.18 -0.84 -7.69
C PHE A 137 -3.83 -0.14 -7.84
N SER A 138 -2.78 -0.84 -8.30
CA SER A 138 -1.50 -0.22 -8.66
C SER A 138 -1.67 0.79 -9.80
N ILE A 139 -2.44 0.46 -10.84
CA ILE A 139 -2.70 1.39 -11.97
C ILE A 139 -3.45 2.64 -11.48
N ILE A 140 -4.48 2.47 -10.65
CA ILE A 140 -5.26 3.57 -10.08
C ILE A 140 -4.36 4.53 -9.29
N MET A 141 -3.37 4.02 -8.55
CA MET A 141 -2.43 4.86 -7.80
C MET A 141 -1.62 5.82 -8.67
N TYR A 142 -1.28 5.43 -9.91
CA TYR A 142 -0.56 6.30 -10.84
C TYR A 142 -1.39 7.51 -11.32
N GLY A 143 -2.69 7.57 -11.00
CA GLY A 143 -3.50 8.78 -11.19
C GLY A 143 -2.98 9.99 -10.40
N SER A 144 -2.41 9.78 -9.21
CA SER A 144 -1.87 10.87 -8.39
C SER A 144 -0.68 11.58 -9.04
N PRO A 145 0.42 10.91 -9.45
CA PRO A 145 1.51 11.58 -10.15
C PRO A 145 1.04 12.18 -11.49
N LEU A 146 0.12 11.52 -12.21
CA LEU A 146 -0.44 12.07 -13.44
C LEU A 146 -1.17 13.40 -13.23
N SER A 147 -1.96 13.52 -12.16
CA SER A 147 -2.64 14.79 -11.83
C SER A 147 -1.69 15.95 -11.57
N ILE A 148 -0.47 15.68 -11.10
CA ILE A 148 0.53 16.72 -10.84
C ILE A 148 1.24 17.13 -12.14
N MET A 149 1.38 16.23 -13.12
CA MET A 149 2.02 16.55 -14.40
C MET A 149 1.10 17.29 -15.37
N VAL A 150 -0.21 17.13 -15.23
CA VAL A 150 -1.22 17.72 -16.14
C VAL A 150 -1.82 19.02 -15.59
N CYS A 151 -1.59 19.35 -14.32
CA CYS A 151 -1.96 20.62 -13.68
C CYS A 151 -0.80 21.61 -13.68
#